data_AF-A0A7R8WXJ3-F1
#
_entry.id   AF-A0A7R8WXJ3-F1
#
_cell.length_a   1.000
_cell.length_b   1.000
_cell.length_c   1.000
_cell.angle_alpha   90.00
_cell.angle_beta   90.00
_cell.angle_gamma   90.00
#
_symmetry.space_group_name_H-M   'P 1'
#
loop_
_entity.id
_entity.type
_entity.pdbx_description
1 polymer ?
#
loop_
_entity_poly.entity_id
_entity_poly.type
_entity_poly.pdbx_seq_one_letter_code
_entity_poly.pdbx_strand_id
1 'polypeptide(L)'
;LLQRAEEVFQVPADIIVAIIGVETFYGTRMGTFPVLDTLVTLGFDYPPRSAFFRGQLEEFLLLSREQDIPPQEPKGSYAAAMGMGQFISSSYRDFAVDFDGNGHIDLWKSTADGIGSVANYFRRHDWIMGAAVVAPAYVEGDQYVSLKANERKPSYSVQQLKAAGVQPSVPVATEEALSFLDLKGAKGQEFWLGHHNFYVITRYNHSVKYALAVYQLSQAIKRTRLARRS
;
A
#
# COMPACT_ATOMS: atom_id res chain seq x y z
N LEU A 1 14.83 -11.00 9.90
CA LEU A 1 13.40 -10.94 9.54
C LEU A 1 13.13 -10.16 8.25
N LEU A 2 13.32 -8.84 8.21
CA LEU A 2 13.09 -8.01 7.00
C LEU A 2 13.89 -8.47 5.78
N GLN A 3 15.17 -8.81 5.94
CA GLN A 3 16.00 -9.34 4.86
C GLN A 3 15.39 -10.63 4.27
N ARG A 4 14.95 -11.56 5.13
CA ARG A 4 14.27 -12.79 4.70
C ARG A 4 12.99 -12.47 3.92
N ALA A 5 12.20 -11.49 4.35
CA ALA A 5 10.99 -11.08 3.63
C ALA A 5 11.31 -10.51 2.25
N GLU A 6 12.34 -9.67 2.15
CA GLU A 6 12.82 -9.13 0.87
C GLU A 6 13.30 -10.25 -0.07
N GLU A 7 14.06 -11.22 0.43
CA GLU A 7 14.53 -12.37 -0.34
C GLU A 7 13.38 -13.26 -0.82
N VAL A 8 12.42 -13.59 0.05
CA VAL A 8 11.30 -14.49 -0.27
C VAL A 8 10.29 -13.83 -1.20
N PHE A 9 9.87 -12.61 -0.89
CA PHE A 9 8.77 -11.94 -1.59
C PHE A 9 9.25 -10.99 -2.69
N GLN A 10 10.55 -10.74 -2.80
CA GLN A 10 11.12 -9.82 -3.79
C GLN A 10 10.51 -8.41 -3.69
N VAL A 11 10.32 -7.93 -2.44
CA VAL A 11 9.82 -6.58 -2.12
C VAL A 11 10.81 -5.90 -1.17
N PRO A 12 11.27 -4.67 -1.46
CA PRO A 12 12.26 -4.01 -0.61
C PRO A 12 11.79 -3.86 0.85
N ALA A 13 12.68 -4.19 1.79
CA ALA A 13 12.43 -4.04 3.22
C ALA A 13 11.98 -2.62 3.60
N ASP A 14 12.57 -1.60 2.97
CA ASP A 14 12.25 -0.21 3.26
C ASP A 14 10.80 0.16 2.83
N ILE A 15 10.23 -0.52 1.81
CA ILE A 15 8.81 -0.37 1.41
C ILE A 15 7.90 -1.03 2.44
N ILE A 16 8.22 -2.26 2.86
CA ILE A 16 7.46 -3.00 3.87
C ILE A 16 7.38 -2.20 5.18
N VAL A 17 8.51 -1.67 5.63
CA VAL A 17 8.58 -0.83 6.84
C VAL A 17 7.80 0.47 6.66
N ALA A 18 7.86 1.11 5.48
CA ALA A 18 7.10 2.33 5.22
C ALA A 18 5.59 2.10 5.27
N ILE A 19 5.08 1.00 4.72
CA ILE A 19 3.66 0.64 4.79
C ILE A 19 3.23 0.49 6.25
N ILE A 20 3.93 -0.34 7.02
CA ILE A 20 3.60 -0.57 8.44
C ILE A 20 3.69 0.75 9.25
N GLY A 21 4.66 1.60 8.92
CA GLY A 21 4.82 2.93 9.52
C GLY A 21 3.65 3.87 9.23
N VAL A 22 3.20 3.93 7.98
CA VAL A 22 2.06 4.77 7.57
C VAL A 22 0.75 4.24 8.15
N GLU A 23 0.54 2.92 8.11
CA GLU A 23 -0.73 2.31 8.53
C GLU A 23 -0.95 2.40 10.04
N THR A 24 0.07 2.08 10.85
CA THR A 24 -0.13 1.87 12.29
C THR A 24 0.93 2.51 13.18
N PHE A 25 1.82 3.32 12.62
CA PHE A 25 2.98 3.83 13.33
C PHE A 25 3.75 2.69 14.00
N TYR A 26 4.12 1.70 13.18
CA TYR A 26 4.89 0.52 13.62
C TYR A 26 4.17 -0.32 14.68
N GLY A 27 2.85 -0.45 14.54
CA GLY A 27 2.01 -1.24 15.43
C GLY A 27 1.52 -0.55 16.69
N THR A 28 1.92 0.70 16.95
CA THR A 28 1.44 1.43 18.14
C THR A 28 -0.01 1.93 18.00
N ARG A 29 -0.56 1.95 16.77
CA ARG A 29 -1.90 2.44 16.45
C ARG A 29 -2.63 1.49 15.49
N MET A 30 -2.97 0.29 15.95
CA MET A 30 -3.71 -0.70 15.11
C MET A 30 -5.23 -0.55 15.15
N GLY A 31 -5.75 0.40 15.92
CA GLY A 31 -7.17 0.60 16.16
C GLY A 31 -7.66 -0.11 17.43
N THR A 32 -8.79 0.37 17.94
CA THR A 32 -9.33 -0.02 19.25
C THR A 32 -10.77 -0.54 19.18
N PHE A 33 -11.39 -0.51 18.00
CA PHE A 33 -12.77 -0.93 17.80
C PHE A 33 -12.84 -2.45 17.66
N PRO A 34 -13.79 -3.15 18.30
CA PRO A 34 -14.03 -4.57 18.04
C PRO A 34 -14.38 -4.79 16.57
N VAL A 35 -13.67 -5.69 15.90
CA VAL A 35 -13.82 -5.92 14.45
C VAL A 35 -15.23 -6.44 14.14
N LEU A 36 -15.72 -7.39 14.94
CA LEU A 36 -17.07 -7.94 14.80
C LEU A 36 -18.14 -6.84 14.86
N ASP A 37 -18.15 -6.05 15.94
CA ASP A 37 -19.14 -4.98 16.15
C ASP A 37 -19.08 -3.93 15.04
N THR A 38 -17.88 -3.60 14.59
CA THR A 38 -17.66 -2.64 13.49
C THR A 38 -18.23 -3.18 12.19
N LEU A 39 -17.96 -4.43 11.84
CA LEU A 39 -18.47 -5.07 10.62
C LEU A 39 -19.99 -5.28 10.65
N VAL A 40 -20.55 -5.62 11.82
CA VAL A 40 -22.00 -5.70 12.01
C VAL A 40 -22.63 -4.32 11.82
N THR A 41 -22.16 -3.31 12.54
CA THR A 41 -22.67 -1.93 12.42
C THR A 41 -22.61 -1.44 10.97
N LEU A 42 -21.47 -1.59 10.29
CA LEU A 42 -21.31 -1.13 8.90
C LEU A 42 -22.05 -2.01 7.89
N GLY A 43 -22.23 -3.30 8.19
CA GLY A 43 -22.94 -4.26 7.34
C GLY A 43 -24.46 -4.08 7.37
N PHE A 44 -25.03 -3.65 8.49
CA PHE A 44 -26.48 -3.59 8.70
C PHE A 44 -27.02 -2.16 8.86
N ASP A 45 -26.22 -1.23 9.40
CA ASP A 45 -26.68 0.14 9.72
C ASP A 45 -26.02 1.23 8.85
N TYR A 46 -25.18 0.86 7.88
CA TYR A 46 -24.58 1.78 6.90
C TYR A 46 -24.98 1.45 5.45
N PRO A 47 -26.16 1.91 4.99
CA PRO A 47 -26.71 1.56 3.68
C PRO A 47 -25.75 1.73 2.48
N PRO A 48 -24.94 2.80 2.36
CA PRO A 48 -24.14 3.05 1.16
C PRO A 48 -23.13 1.95 0.81
N ARG A 49 -22.63 1.18 1.79
CA ARG A 49 -21.64 0.11 1.58
C ARG A 49 -21.96 -1.19 2.32
N SER A 50 -23.20 -1.36 2.77
CA SER A 50 -23.66 -2.53 3.54
C SER A 50 -23.30 -3.87 2.89
N ALA A 51 -23.43 -4.01 1.57
CA ALA A 51 -23.06 -5.24 0.86
C ALA A 51 -21.57 -5.56 0.94
N PHE A 52 -20.69 -4.55 0.80
CA PHE A 52 -19.25 -4.73 0.94
C PHE A 52 -18.88 -5.18 2.37
N PHE A 53 -19.44 -4.51 3.39
CA PHE A 53 -19.14 -4.84 4.78
C PHE A 53 -19.73 -6.18 5.23
N ARG A 54 -20.87 -6.60 4.68
CA ARG A 54 -21.37 -7.98 4.88
C ARG A 54 -20.44 -9.03 4.29
N GLY A 55 -19.85 -8.78 3.12
CA GLY A 55 -18.79 -9.63 2.58
C GLY A 55 -17.57 -9.67 3.51
N GLN A 56 -17.12 -8.52 4.03
CA GLN A 56 -16.01 -8.50 4.99
C GLN A 56 -16.35 -9.18 6.33
N LEU A 57 -17.62 -9.15 6.76
CA LEU A 57 -18.11 -9.89 7.94
C LEU A 57 -18.05 -11.40 7.71
N GLU A 58 -18.50 -11.88 6.54
CA GLU A 58 -18.38 -13.29 6.17
C GLU A 58 -16.91 -13.74 6.21
N GLU A 59 -16.03 -13.00 5.53
CA GLU A 59 -14.59 -13.26 5.52
C GLU A 59 -13.98 -13.22 6.93
N PHE A 60 -14.46 -12.33 7.80
CA PHE A 60 -14.00 -12.25 9.19
C PHE A 60 -14.41 -13.46 10.03
N LEU A 61 -15.63 -13.97 9.86
CA LEU A 61 -16.08 -15.17 10.56
C LEU A 61 -15.34 -16.41 10.05
N LEU A 62 -15.06 -16.48 8.75
CA LEU A 62 -14.27 -17.55 8.14
C LEU A 62 -12.82 -17.53 8.68
N LEU A 63 -12.13 -16.39 8.66
CA LEU A 63 -10.76 -16.31 9.17
C LEU A 63 -10.69 -16.59 10.67
N SER A 64 -11.68 -16.14 11.44
CA SER A 64 -11.73 -16.39 12.89
C SER A 64 -11.77 -17.89 13.18
N ARG A 65 -12.56 -18.65 12.39
CA ARG A 65 -12.59 -20.11 12.48
C ARG A 65 -11.31 -20.76 11.99
N GLU A 66 -10.72 -20.28 10.89
CA GLU A 66 -9.49 -20.83 10.31
C GLU A 66 -8.29 -20.69 11.25
N GLN A 67 -8.26 -19.63 12.06
CA GLN A 67 -7.14 -19.26 12.92
C GLN A 67 -7.39 -19.55 14.40
N ASP A 68 -8.53 -20.14 14.74
CA ASP A 68 -8.99 -20.40 16.11
C ASP A 68 -9.01 -19.12 16.99
N ILE A 69 -9.44 -18.01 16.40
CA ILE A 69 -9.55 -16.71 17.07
C ILE A 69 -11.02 -16.50 17.49
N PRO A 70 -11.32 -16.25 18.78
CA PRO A 70 -12.66 -15.86 19.19
C PRO A 70 -13.07 -14.55 18.50
N PRO A 71 -14.16 -14.50 17.71
CA PRO A 71 -14.51 -13.33 16.89
C PRO A 71 -14.70 -12.02 17.68
N GLN A 72 -14.91 -12.10 18.99
CA GLN A 72 -15.09 -10.94 19.88
C GLN A 72 -13.76 -10.28 20.29
N GLU A 73 -12.62 -10.96 20.11
CA GLU A 73 -11.31 -10.48 20.56
C GLU A 73 -10.61 -9.52 19.58
N PRO A 74 -10.63 -9.76 18.25
CA PRO A 74 -9.93 -8.90 17.31
C PRO A 74 -10.37 -7.44 17.38
N LYS A 75 -9.37 -6.56 17.42
CA LYS A 75 -9.55 -5.10 17.33
C LYS A 75 -8.98 -4.57 16.04
N GLY A 76 -9.58 -3.49 15.54
CA GLY A 76 -9.16 -2.85 14.31
C GLY A 76 -9.57 -1.39 14.26
N SER A 77 -9.45 -0.82 13.06
CA SER A 77 -9.91 0.55 12.79
C SER A 77 -11.42 0.67 12.80
N TYR A 78 -11.91 1.90 12.68
CA TYR A 78 -13.33 2.23 12.52
C TYR A 78 -13.97 1.62 11.25
N ALA A 79 -13.14 1.12 10.32
CA ALA A 79 -13.57 0.43 9.11
C ALA A 79 -13.18 -1.06 9.11
N ALA A 80 -12.89 -1.61 10.31
CA ALA A 80 -12.54 -3.00 10.54
C ALA A 80 -11.24 -3.49 9.87
N ALA A 81 -10.31 -2.56 9.57
CA ALA A 81 -8.97 -2.94 9.12
C ALA A 81 -8.11 -3.38 10.32
N MET A 82 -7.31 -4.43 10.14
CA MET A 82 -6.72 -5.22 11.22
C MET A 82 -5.20 -5.24 11.22
N GLY A 83 -4.61 -5.27 12.42
CA GLY A 83 -3.19 -5.53 12.64
C GLY A 83 -2.24 -4.46 12.09
N MET A 84 -0.94 -4.78 12.10
CA MET A 84 0.16 -3.88 11.71
C MET A 84 0.03 -3.31 10.30
N GLY A 85 -0.55 -4.09 9.38
CA GLY A 85 -0.75 -3.72 7.98
C GLY A 85 -2.15 -3.15 7.66
N GLN A 86 -3.06 -3.05 8.64
CA GLN A 86 -4.46 -2.62 8.39
C GLN A 86 -5.13 -3.42 7.25
N PHE A 87 -5.04 -4.74 7.28
CA PHE A 87 -5.73 -5.59 6.32
C PHE A 87 -7.23 -5.64 6.63
N ILE A 88 -8.07 -5.49 5.61
CA ILE A 88 -9.48 -5.91 5.70
C ILE A 88 -9.55 -7.45 5.71
N SER A 89 -10.67 -8.01 6.15
CA SER A 89 -10.86 -9.45 6.34
C SER A 89 -10.56 -10.29 5.10
N SER A 90 -11.00 -9.86 3.92
CA SER A 90 -10.67 -10.58 2.67
C SER A 90 -9.17 -10.51 2.36
N SER A 91 -8.53 -9.37 2.57
CA SER A 91 -7.08 -9.23 2.36
C SER A 91 -6.27 -10.09 3.34
N TYR A 92 -6.76 -10.25 4.57
CA TYR A 92 -6.19 -11.21 5.51
C TYR A 92 -6.20 -12.60 4.91
N ARG A 93 -7.37 -13.09 4.48
CA ARG A 93 -7.49 -14.46 3.96
C ARG A 93 -6.71 -14.68 2.66
N ASP A 94 -6.63 -13.67 1.80
CA ASP A 94 -5.98 -13.79 0.49
C ASP A 94 -4.45 -13.66 0.54
N PHE A 95 -3.92 -12.88 1.49
CA PHE A 95 -2.53 -12.41 1.46
C PHE A 95 -1.76 -12.57 2.77
N ALA A 96 -2.41 -12.78 3.92
CA ALA A 96 -1.68 -12.97 5.15
C ALA A 96 -0.94 -14.31 5.16
N VAL A 97 0.23 -14.35 5.80
CA VAL A 97 1.10 -15.53 5.85
C VAL A 97 1.65 -15.75 7.25
N ASP A 98 1.71 -17.01 7.65
CA ASP A 98 2.45 -17.45 8.83
C ASP A 98 3.95 -17.38 8.48
N PHE A 99 4.59 -16.31 8.93
CA PHE A 99 5.96 -16.03 8.55
C PHE A 99 6.97 -16.45 9.61
N ASP A 100 6.55 -16.66 10.86
CA ASP A 100 7.42 -17.28 11.87
C ASP A 100 7.31 -18.82 11.93
N GLY A 101 6.31 -19.41 11.26
CA GLY A 101 6.16 -20.85 11.05
C GLY A 101 5.53 -21.57 12.24
N ASN A 102 4.73 -20.86 13.05
CA ASN A 102 4.13 -21.42 14.27
C ASN A 102 2.77 -22.11 14.04
N GLY A 103 2.24 -22.08 12.82
CA GLY A 103 0.96 -22.66 12.43
C GLY A 103 -0.23 -21.69 12.45
N HIS A 104 -0.03 -20.46 12.92
CA HIS A 104 -1.05 -19.41 13.03
C HIS A 104 -0.57 -18.10 12.39
N ILE A 105 -1.51 -17.25 11.98
CA ILE A 105 -1.24 -15.95 11.40
C ILE A 105 -1.71 -14.86 12.36
N ASP A 106 -0.80 -14.20 13.08
CA ASP A 106 -1.14 -13.14 14.03
C ASP A 106 -0.64 -11.76 13.56
N LEU A 107 -1.50 -11.01 12.86
CA LEU A 107 -1.17 -9.65 12.39
C LEU A 107 -1.12 -8.59 13.51
N TRP A 108 -1.53 -8.92 14.74
CA TRP A 108 -1.58 -8.00 15.86
C TRP A 108 -0.33 -8.11 16.75
N LYS A 109 0.17 -9.32 16.99
CA LYS A 109 1.29 -9.53 17.92
C LYS A 109 2.53 -10.10 17.23
N SER A 110 2.39 -10.86 16.13
CA SER A 110 3.56 -11.33 15.40
C SER A 110 4.07 -10.25 14.44
N THR A 111 5.24 -9.71 14.78
CA THR A 111 5.96 -8.80 13.87
C THR A 111 6.39 -9.55 12.60
N ALA A 112 6.62 -10.86 12.69
CA ALA A 112 6.94 -11.68 11.53
C ALA A 112 5.77 -11.73 10.57
N ASP A 113 4.58 -12.08 11.04
CA ASP A 113 3.40 -12.21 10.18
C ASP A 113 3.00 -10.87 9.59
N GLY A 114 3.08 -9.79 10.38
CA GLY A 114 2.86 -8.43 9.87
C GLY A 114 3.79 -8.07 8.70
N ILE A 115 5.10 -8.35 8.84
CA ILE A 115 6.10 -8.10 7.79
C ILE A 115 5.88 -9.01 6.58
N GLY A 116 5.70 -10.31 6.81
CA GLY A 116 5.52 -11.30 5.75
C GLY A 116 4.25 -11.04 4.94
N SER A 117 3.16 -10.69 5.61
CA SER A 117 1.86 -10.44 4.98
C SER A 117 1.87 -9.19 4.11
N VAL A 118 2.47 -8.10 4.59
CA VAL A 118 2.66 -6.89 3.75
C VAL A 118 3.51 -7.22 2.53
N ALA A 119 4.63 -7.94 2.71
CA ALA A 119 5.48 -8.33 1.60
C ALA A 119 4.75 -9.22 0.58
N ASN A 120 4.00 -10.21 1.05
CA ASN A 120 3.20 -11.11 0.22
C ASN A 120 2.10 -10.35 -0.55
N TYR A 121 1.43 -9.39 0.08
CA TYR A 121 0.45 -8.54 -0.58
C TYR A 121 1.04 -7.83 -1.80
N PHE A 122 2.21 -7.20 -1.64
CA PHE A 122 2.90 -6.52 -2.74
C PHE A 122 3.33 -7.51 -3.84
N ARG A 123 3.86 -8.67 -3.45
CA ARG A 123 4.25 -9.72 -4.40
C ARG A 123 3.06 -10.23 -5.21
N ARG A 124 1.90 -10.42 -4.56
CA ARG A 124 0.64 -10.89 -5.18
C ARG A 124 -0.06 -9.81 -6.01
N HIS A 125 0.30 -8.55 -5.84
CA HIS A 125 -0.10 -7.43 -6.69
C HIS A 125 0.97 -7.04 -7.72
N ASP A 126 1.83 -8.00 -8.08
CA ASP A 126 2.81 -7.88 -9.16
C ASP A 126 3.86 -6.78 -8.95
N TRP A 127 4.34 -6.59 -7.72
CA TRP A 127 5.53 -5.77 -7.48
C TRP A 127 6.74 -6.32 -8.26
N ILE A 128 7.48 -5.44 -8.92
CA ILE A 128 8.67 -5.78 -9.70
C ILE A 128 9.91 -5.28 -8.95
N MET A 129 10.69 -6.22 -8.38
CA MET A 129 11.92 -5.88 -7.67
C MET A 129 12.91 -5.15 -8.59
N GLY A 130 13.52 -4.08 -8.09
CA GLY A 130 14.49 -3.27 -8.83
C GLY A 130 13.89 -2.29 -9.84
N ALA A 131 12.60 -2.36 -10.16
CA ALA A 131 11.95 -1.39 -11.04
C ALA A 131 11.66 -0.06 -10.32
N ALA A 132 11.63 1.02 -11.09
CA ALA A 132 11.32 2.35 -10.60
C ALA A 132 9.88 2.43 -10.05
N VAL A 133 9.66 3.35 -9.10
CA VAL A 133 8.35 3.60 -8.48
C VAL A 133 7.79 4.90 -9.02
N VAL A 134 8.49 6.02 -8.80
CA VAL A 134 8.14 7.34 -9.36
C VAL A 134 9.38 8.03 -9.92
N ALA A 135 9.17 8.88 -10.91
CA ALA A 135 10.16 9.82 -11.42
C ALA A 135 9.64 11.26 -11.24
N PRO A 136 10.44 12.21 -10.71
CA PRO A 136 10.07 13.62 -10.76
C PRO A 136 9.94 14.08 -12.22
N ALA A 137 9.06 15.05 -12.47
CA ALA A 137 8.87 15.65 -13.78
C ALA A 137 8.78 17.17 -13.70
N TYR A 138 8.98 17.81 -14.84
CA TYR A 138 8.66 19.21 -15.07
C TYR A 138 7.70 19.33 -16.26
N VAL A 139 7.03 20.47 -16.33
CA VAL A 139 6.09 20.79 -17.41
C VAL A 139 6.54 22.05 -18.14
N GLU A 140 6.40 22.04 -19.45
CA GLU A 140 6.64 23.19 -20.34
C GLU A 140 5.34 23.56 -21.05
N GLY A 141 4.90 24.81 -20.88
CA GLY A 141 3.60 25.28 -21.37
C GLY A 141 2.41 24.64 -20.64
N ASP A 142 1.23 24.74 -21.24
CA ASP A 142 -0.05 24.43 -20.56
C ASP A 142 -0.77 23.20 -21.15
N GLN A 143 -0.17 22.49 -22.11
CA GLN A 143 -0.82 21.35 -22.77
C GLN A 143 -1.05 20.17 -21.83
N TYR A 144 -0.28 20.06 -20.75
CA TYR A 144 -0.41 19.02 -19.72
C TYR A 144 -1.78 19.04 -19.03
N VAL A 145 -2.49 20.18 -19.03
CA VAL A 145 -3.84 20.31 -18.45
C VAL A 145 -4.86 19.42 -19.16
N SER A 146 -4.59 19.01 -20.40
CA SER A 146 -5.42 18.05 -21.14
C SER A 146 -5.24 16.60 -20.67
N LEU A 147 -4.16 16.31 -19.95
CA LEU A 147 -3.93 14.98 -19.37
C LEU A 147 -4.85 14.78 -18.17
N LYS A 148 -5.39 13.57 -18.06
CA LYS A 148 -6.03 13.11 -16.82
C LYS A 148 -4.95 12.88 -15.76
N ALA A 149 -4.70 13.90 -14.95
CA ALA A 149 -3.77 13.83 -13.85
C ALA A 149 -4.32 12.97 -12.69
N ASN A 150 -3.40 12.41 -11.91
CA ASN A 150 -3.68 11.65 -10.69
C ASN A 150 -4.49 10.36 -10.89
N GLU A 151 -4.59 9.87 -12.12
CA GLU A 151 -5.03 8.51 -12.40
C GLU A 151 -4.02 7.51 -11.85
N ARG A 152 -4.51 6.49 -11.14
CA ARG A 152 -3.63 5.52 -10.45
C ARG A 152 -2.96 4.57 -11.43
N LYS A 153 -3.73 4.08 -12.41
CA LYS A 153 -3.27 3.09 -13.38
C LYS A 153 -2.46 3.82 -14.47
N PRO A 154 -1.21 3.40 -14.76
CA PRO A 154 -0.42 3.99 -15.83
C PRO A 154 -1.11 3.81 -17.18
N SER A 155 -1.16 4.87 -17.99
CA SER A 155 -1.90 4.89 -19.26
C SER A 155 -1.26 5.73 -20.36
N TYR A 156 -0.25 6.54 -20.04
CA TYR A 156 0.43 7.39 -21.01
C TYR A 156 1.79 6.80 -21.37
N SER A 157 2.11 6.78 -22.67
CA SER A 157 3.48 6.59 -23.13
C SER A 157 4.33 7.84 -22.87
N VAL A 158 5.65 7.67 -22.85
CA VAL A 158 6.60 8.79 -22.73
C VAL A 158 6.41 9.81 -23.85
N GLN A 159 6.09 9.37 -25.07
CA GLN A 159 5.87 10.23 -26.23
C GLN A 159 4.60 11.09 -26.06
N GLN A 160 3.50 10.52 -25.53
CA GLN A 160 2.29 11.28 -25.23
C GLN A 160 2.53 12.34 -24.15
N LEU A 161 3.27 11.99 -23.10
CA LEU A 161 3.64 12.94 -22.05
C LEU A 161 4.49 14.10 -22.59
N LYS A 162 5.53 13.79 -23.37
CA LYS A 162 6.36 14.80 -24.02
C LYS A 162 5.58 15.70 -24.97
N ALA A 163 4.68 15.12 -25.76
CA ALA A 163 3.80 15.89 -26.65
C ALA A 163 2.89 16.85 -25.89
N ALA A 164 2.54 16.54 -24.64
CA ALA A 164 1.79 17.41 -23.75
C ALA A 164 2.69 18.35 -22.89
N GLY A 165 3.99 18.42 -23.18
CA GLY A 165 4.94 19.25 -22.46
C GLY A 165 5.44 18.68 -21.13
N VAL A 166 5.11 17.44 -20.78
CA VAL A 166 5.59 16.79 -19.55
C VAL A 166 6.88 16.03 -19.82
N GLN A 167 7.94 16.36 -19.09
CA GLN A 167 9.26 15.75 -19.25
C GLN A 167 9.78 15.18 -17.92
N PRO A 168 10.32 13.96 -17.91
CA PRO A 168 10.90 13.39 -16.70
C PRO A 168 12.25 14.05 -16.38
N SER A 169 12.50 14.32 -15.11
CA SER A 169 13.76 14.88 -14.62
C SER A 169 14.89 13.84 -14.50
N VAL A 170 14.56 12.56 -14.67
CA VAL A 170 15.49 11.42 -14.67
C VAL A 170 15.17 10.49 -15.84
N PRO A 171 16.12 9.67 -16.34
CA PRO A 171 15.82 8.71 -17.38
C PRO A 171 14.69 7.75 -16.98
N VAL A 172 13.72 7.56 -17.88
CA VAL A 172 12.61 6.59 -17.78
C VAL A 172 12.63 5.69 -19.01
N ALA A 173 12.11 4.47 -18.91
CA ALA A 173 12.09 3.55 -20.03
C ALA A 173 11.11 4.05 -21.12
N THR A 174 11.44 3.87 -22.40
CA THR A 174 10.61 4.42 -23.49
C THR A 174 9.31 3.65 -23.71
N GLU A 175 9.32 2.35 -23.43
CA GLU A 175 8.21 1.42 -23.71
C GLU A 175 7.26 1.24 -22.52
N GLU A 176 7.51 1.91 -21.39
CA GLU A 176 6.64 1.78 -20.21
C GLU A 176 5.47 2.76 -20.25
N ALA A 177 4.31 2.30 -19.76
CA ALA A 177 3.19 3.19 -19.47
C ALA A 177 3.41 3.88 -18.12
N LEU A 178 3.07 5.17 -18.05
CA LEU A 178 3.21 6.02 -16.89
C LEU A 178 1.88 6.68 -16.54
N SER A 179 1.66 6.96 -15.27
CA SER A 179 0.63 7.91 -14.83
C SER A 179 1.24 9.29 -14.65
N PHE A 180 0.48 10.33 -15.00
CA PHE A 180 0.87 11.72 -14.73
C PHE A 180 0.25 12.16 -13.40
N LEU A 181 1.07 12.60 -12.46
CA LEU A 181 0.63 13.11 -11.17
C LEU A 181 0.87 14.61 -11.13
N ASP A 182 -0.18 15.32 -10.74
CA ASP A 182 -0.17 16.76 -10.56
C ASP A 182 -0.62 17.06 -9.13
N LEU A 183 0.34 17.40 -8.27
CA LEU A 183 0.16 17.49 -6.83
C LEU A 183 0.56 18.86 -6.31
N LYS A 184 -0.06 19.28 -5.21
CA LYS A 184 0.35 20.46 -4.46
C LYS A 184 1.22 20.05 -3.28
N GLY A 185 2.51 20.32 -3.38
CA GLY A 185 3.49 20.14 -2.32
C GLY A 185 3.67 21.38 -1.45
N ALA A 186 4.60 21.30 -0.50
CA ALA A 186 4.88 22.39 0.44
C ALA A 186 5.50 23.63 -0.23
N LYS A 187 6.21 23.42 -1.35
CA LYS A 187 6.90 24.49 -2.10
C LYS A 187 6.13 24.94 -3.36
N GLY A 188 4.91 24.45 -3.57
CA GLY A 188 4.11 24.75 -4.75
C GLY A 188 3.68 23.49 -5.49
N GLN A 189 3.37 23.63 -6.77
CA GLN A 189 3.00 22.51 -7.64
C GLN A 189 4.20 21.56 -7.82
N GLU A 190 3.93 20.26 -7.82
CA GLU A 190 4.91 19.20 -8.05
C GLU A 190 4.33 18.20 -9.04
N PHE A 191 5.15 17.84 -10.05
CA PHE A 191 4.78 16.88 -11.08
C PHE A 191 5.60 15.62 -10.96
N TRP A 192 4.95 14.48 -11.11
CA TRP A 192 5.59 13.17 -11.01
C TRP A 192 5.03 12.23 -12.07
N LEU A 193 5.85 11.26 -12.47
CA LEU A 193 5.44 10.12 -13.29
C LEU A 193 5.39 8.88 -12.42
N GLY A 194 4.22 8.24 -12.34
CA GLY A 194 4.05 6.98 -11.62
C GLY A 194 4.31 5.79 -12.53
N HIS A 195 5.25 4.94 -12.14
CA HIS A 195 5.52 3.65 -12.80
C HIS A 195 4.54 2.57 -12.30
N HIS A 196 4.65 1.36 -12.85
CA HIS A 196 3.86 0.19 -12.40
C HIS A 196 3.95 -0.03 -10.88
N ASN A 197 5.15 0.00 -10.29
CA ASN A 197 5.28 -0.21 -8.84
C ASN A 197 4.59 0.87 -8.01
N PHE A 198 4.46 2.11 -8.51
CA PHE A 198 3.65 3.12 -7.83
C PHE A 198 2.17 2.72 -7.84
N TYR A 199 1.67 2.24 -8.98
CA TYR A 199 0.32 1.69 -9.05
C TYR A 199 0.11 0.53 -8.07
N VAL A 200 1.09 -0.36 -7.91
CA VAL A 200 1.05 -1.45 -6.91
C VAL A 200 0.86 -0.89 -5.50
N ILE A 201 1.57 0.18 -5.10
CA ILE A 201 1.35 0.84 -3.80
C ILE A 201 -0.09 1.37 -3.69
N THR A 202 -0.64 1.94 -4.77
CA THR A 202 -2.04 2.43 -4.76
C THR A 202 -3.10 1.32 -4.70
N ARG A 203 -2.70 0.04 -4.82
CA ARG A 203 -3.62 -1.10 -4.57
C ARG A 203 -3.89 -1.26 -3.08
N TYR A 204 -2.88 -0.96 -2.25
CA TYR A 204 -2.99 -1.01 -0.79
C TYR A 204 -3.98 0.03 -0.26
N ASN A 205 -3.88 1.26 -0.79
CA ASN A 205 -4.84 2.34 -0.56
C ASN A 205 -5.03 3.14 -1.85
N HIS A 206 -6.27 3.36 -2.27
CA HIS A 206 -6.66 3.97 -3.54
C HIS A 206 -6.39 5.50 -3.62
N SER A 207 -5.22 5.96 -3.17
CA SER A 207 -4.81 7.37 -3.13
C SER A 207 -3.38 7.55 -3.64
N VAL A 208 -3.21 8.44 -4.62
CA VAL A 208 -1.88 8.80 -5.15
C VAL A 208 -1.02 9.53 -4.10
N LYS A 209 -1.64 10.32 -3.21
CA LYS A 209 -0.94 11.01 -2.12
C LYS A 209 -0.42 10.00 -1.09
N TYR A 210 -1.23 9.00 -0.75
CA TYR A 210 -0.82 7.90 0.12
C TYR A 210 0.39 7.18 -0.47
N ALA A 211 0.30 6.78 -1.75
CA ALA A 211 1.38 6.02 -2.39
C ALA A 211 2.68 6.82 -2.47
N LEU A 212 2.60 8.12 -2.76
CA LEU A 212 3.77 8.99 -2.78
C LEU A 212 4.37 9.17 -1.38
N ALA A 213 3.53 9.31 -0.34
CA ALA A 213 3.99 9.41 1.04
C ALA A 213 4.69 8.13 1.52
N VAL A 214 4.13 6.95 1.22
CA VAL A 214 4.76 5.65 1.49
C VAL A 214 6.11 5.56 0.79
N TYR A 215 6.16 5.89 -0.51
CA TYR A 215 7.41 5.83 -1.25
C TYR A 215 8.46 6.79 -0.68
N GLN A 216 8.11 8.06 -0.43
CA GLN A 216 9.03 9.04 0.12
C GLN A 216 9.53 8.62 1.52
N LEU A 217 8.66 8.07 2.37
CA LEU A 217 9.04 7.51 3.67
C LEU A 217 10.02 6.34 3.51
N SER A 218 9.76 5.42 2.57
CA SER A 218 10.68 4.30 2.29
C SER A 218 12.08 4.78 1.90
N GLN A 219 12.17 5.84 1.09
CA GLN A 219 13.45 6.43 0.70
C GLN A 219 14.15 7.10 1.88
N ALA A 220 13.40 7.76 2.77
CA ALA A 220 13.96 8.35 3.99
C ALA A 220 14.51 7.29 4.96
N ILE A 221 13.78 6.19 5.15
CA ILE A 221 14.21 5.03 5.95
C ILE A 221 15.49 4.43 5.35
N LYS A 222 15.50 4.17 4.04
CA LYS A 222 16.65 3.61 3.32
C LYS A 222 17.89 4.49 3.48
N ARG A 223 17.78 5.80 3.26
CA ARG A 223 18.90 6.75 3.43
C ARG A 223 19.45 6.74 4.85
N THR A 224 18.58 6.79 5.86
CA THR A 224 18.98 6.77 7.27
C THR A 224 19.68 5.47 7.65
N ARG A 225 19.16 4.33 7.15
CA ARG A 225 19.74 3.00 7.37
C ARG A 225 21.13 2.88 6.75
N LEU A 226 21.34 3.40 5.55
CA LEU A 226 22.64 3.38 4.88
C LEU A 226 23.65 4.30 5.58
N ALA A 227 23.25 5.50 5.97
CA ALA A 227 24.12 6.44 6.69
C ALA A 227 24.58 5.95 8.07
N ARG A 228 23.82 5.05 8.71
CA ARG A 228 24.22 4.41 9.98
C ARG A 228 25.16 3.22 9.80
N ARG A 229 25.33 2.72 8.58
CA ARG A 229 26.19 1.56 8.25
C ARG A 229 27.54 1.97 7.67
N SER A 230 27.68 3.23 7.24
CA SER A 230 28.93 3.88 6.82
C SER A 230 29.63 4.50 8.02
#